data_AF-A0A8C3ST46-F1
#
_entry.id   AF-A0A8C3ST46-F1
#
_cell.length_a   1.000
_cell.length_b   1.000
_cell.length_c   1.000
_cell.angle_alpha   90.00
_cell.angle_beta   90.00
_cell.angle_gamma   90.00
#
_symmetry.space_group_name_H-M   'P 1'
#
loop_
_entity.id
_entity.type
_entity.pdbx_description
1 polymer ?
#
loop_
_entity_poly.entity_id
_entity_poly.type
_entity_poly.pdbx_seq_one_letter_code
_entity_poly.pdbx_strand_id
1 'polypeptide(L)'
;MCIFEQNTGSPLRRHYSNLQSLYYGGLTNSALVLRSIATLGNYDYVWDFVFYQNGAIEAKVQATGYMTSSFLYGDGLDYGNRVGDHTLGTVHTHSINYKVDLDVGGMTNTLVAHDMAFESVQAPWSPEHQIQRPRLTKTVLDTEDKAAFRLHSNMPRYIYFAANSKNKWGHQRGYRIQIVSFTGEHLPEASLMERAISWGRYKLAVTKRKEEEPTSSSIYNQNDPWTPTVRGSLAGGIRRLWPRCCPQTPVTLLVCPVCGPKWMFS
;
A
#
# COMPACT_ATOMS: atom_id res chain seq x y z
N MET A 1 16.67 8.86 15.27
CA MET A 1 15.74 7.72 15.38
C MET A 1 15.22 7.66 16.80
N CYS A 2 13.93 7.41 16.99
CA CYS A 2 13.35 7.19 18.32
C CYS A 2 12.43 5.97 18.33
N ILE A 3 12.30 5.35 19.50
CA ILE A 3 11.44 4.19 19.76
C ILE A 3 10.63 4.48 21.01
N PHE A 4 9.32 4.33 20.95
CA PHE A 4 8.44 4.61 22.08
C PHE A 4 7.14 3.81 21.99
N GLU A 5 6.51 3.56 23.13
CA GLU A 5 5.14 3.07 23.17
C GLU A 5 4.16 4.26 23.13
N GLN A 6 3.12 4.13 22.31
CA GLN A 6 2.08 5.13 22.14
C GLN A 6 0.72 4.50 22.45
N ASN A 7 0.00 5.06 23.42
CA ASN A 7 -1.43 4.80 23.55
C ASN A 7 -2.16 5.50 22.40
N THR A 8 -2.95 4.77 21.60
CA THR A 8 -3.58 5.33 20.40
C THR A 8 -4.86 6.11 20.70
N GLY A 9 -5.28 6.19 21.97
CA GLY A 9 -6.50 6.90 22.39
C GLY A 9 -7.79 6.16 22.00
N SER A 10 -7.69 4.94 21.49
CA SER A 10 -8.82 4.09 21.12
C SER A 10 -8.70 2.70 21.75
N PRO A 11 -9.80 1.98 22.04
CA PRO A 11 -9.70 0.60 22.49
C PRO A 11 -9.31 -0.33 21.33
N LEU A 12 -8.41 -1.29 21.58
CA LEU A 12 -8.05 -2.32 20.60
C LEU A 12 -9.24 -3.26 20.35
N ARG A 13 -9.93 -3.59 21.45
CA ARG A 13 -11.20 -4.30 21.44
C ARG A 13 -12.02 -3.89 22.65
N ARG A 14 -13.33 -3.87 22.51
CA ARG A 14 -14.26 -3.77 23.63
C ARG A 14 -15.56 -4.49 23.32
N HIS A 15 -16.22 -4.99 24.35
CA HIS A 15 -17.58 -5.47 24.28
C HIS A 15 -18.28 -5.19 25.61
N TYR A 16 -19.53 -4.76 25.52
CA TYR A 16 -20.43 -4.63 26.66
C TYR A 16 -21.70 -5.40 26.29
N SER A 17 -22.12 -6.29 27.18
CA SER A 17 -23.38 -7.00 27.04
C SER A 17 -24.24 -6.72 28.26
N ASN A 18 -25.50 -6.41 27.97
CA ASN A 18 -26.62 -6.44 28.91
C ASN A 18 -27.70 -7.44 28.46
N LEU A 19 -27.46 -8.18 27.37
CA LEU A 19 -28.38 -9.15 26.81
C LEU A 19 -27.99 -10.55 27.29
N GLN A 20 -28.91 -11.24 27.99
CA GLN A 20 -28.74 -12.55 28.63
C GLN A 20 -27.69 -12.57 29.77
N SER A 21 -26.49 -12.05 29.55
CA SER A 21 -25.41 -11.95 30.53
C SER A 21 -24.89 -10.52 30.62
N LEU A 22 -24.69 -10.04 31.85
CA LEU A 22 -24.16 -8.71 32.16
C LEU A 22 -22.64 -8.77 32.31
N TYR A 23 -21.90 -8.24 31.33
CA TYR A 23 -20.44 -8.15 31.42
C TYR A 23 -19.86 -7.03 30.56
N TYR A 24 -18.64 -6.61 30.92
CA TYR A 24 -17.79 -5.75 30.11
C TYR A 24 -16.41 -6.38 29.96
N GLY A 25 -15.86 -6.33 28.75
CA GLY A 25 -14.48 -6.71 28.47
C GLY A 25 -13.86 -5.74 27.49
N GLY A 26 -12.72 -5.15 27.84
CA GLY A 26 -12.01 -4.19 27.01
C GLY A 26 -10.50 -4.37 27.05
N LEU A 27 -9.81 -3.81 26.07
CA LEU A 27 -8.36 -3.71 26.01
C LEU A 27 -8.00 -2.38 25.35
N THR A 28 -7.20 -1.57 26.04
CA THR A 28 -6.65 -0.32 25.49
C THR A 28 -5.69 -0.64 24.35
N ASN A 29 -5.72 0.17 23.29
CA ASN A 29 -4.78 0.00 22.19
C ASN A 29 -3.50 0.80 22.45
N SER A 30 -2.39 0.09 22.62
CA SER A 30 -1.05 0.67 22.61
C SER A 30 -0.25 0.04 21.48
N ALA A 31 0.64 0.81 20.88
CA ALA A 31 1.52 0.35 19.80
C ALA A 31 2.96 0.79 20.05
N LEU A 32 3.91 -0.04 19.62
CA LEU A 32 5.33 0.32 19.60
C LEU A 32 5.62 1.08 18.29
N VAL A 33 6.20 2.26 18.38
CA VAL A 33 6.52 3.11 17.24
C VAL A 33 8.03 3.21 17.08
N LEU A 34 8.52 2.90 15.88
CA LEU A 34 9.87 3.22 15.42
C LEU A 34 9.78 4.39 14.43
N ARG A 35 10.39 5.53 14.77
CA ARG A 35 10.35 6.74 13.96
C ARG A 35 11.73 7.21 13.50
N SER A 36 11.80 7.62 12.24
CA SER A 36 12.92 8.36 11.66
C SER A 36 12.41 9.59 10.91
N ILE A 37 13.22 10.65 10.84
CA ILE A 37 12.88 11.87 10.12
C ILE A 37 14.03 12.16 9.14
N ALA A 38 13.68 12.40 7.88
CA ALA A 38 14.62 12.79 6.83
C ALA A 38 14.25 14.18 6.32
N THR A 39 15.13 15.15 6.56
CA THR A 39 15.00 16.52 6.04
C THR A 39 15.74 16.62 4.72
N LEU A 40 15.01 16.80 3.62
CA LEU A 40 15.53 16.89 2.26
C LEU A 40 15.20 18.25 1.68
N GLY A 41 16.17 19.17 1.72
CA GLY A 41 15.97 20.55 1.32
C GLY A 41 14.90 21.20 2.20
N ASN A 42 13.75 21.52 1.59
CA ASN A 42 12.62 22.16 2.27
C ASN A 42 11.65 21.18 2.97
N TYR A 43 11.70 19.88 2.64
CA TYR A 43 10.75 18.89 3.14
C TYR A 43 11.29 18.13 4.36
N ASP A 44 10.40 17.80 5.28
CA ASP A 44 10.63 16.87 6.38
C ASP A 44 9.72 15.65 6.20
N TYR A 45 10.31 14.49 5.92
CA TYR A 45 9.59 13.23 5.84
C TYR A 45 9.72 12.46 7.15
N VAL A 46 8.59 12.27 7.84
CA VAL A 46 8.48 11.50 9.08
C VAL A 46 8.05 10.07 8.75
N TRP A 47 8.97 9.13 8.90
CA TRP A 47 8.77 7.71 8.65
C TRP A 47 8.44 6.98 9.95
N ASP A 48 7.26 6.37 10.01
CA ASP A 48 6.80 5.57 11.15
C ASP A 48 6.62 4.11 10.74
N PHE A 49 7.19 3.21 11.54
CA PHE A 49 6.82 1.80 11.58
C PHE A 49 6.14 1.53 12.92
N VAL A 50 4.84 1.21 12.87
CA VAL A 50 3.98 1.04 14.03
C VAL A 50 3.61 -0.44 14.18
N PHE A 51 3.94 -1.03 15.32
CA PHE A 51 3.72 -2.43 15.64
C PHE A 51 2.59 -2.54 16.66
N TYR A 52 1.47 -3.16 16.24
CA TYR A 52 0.27 -3.30 17.05
C TYR A 52 0.25 -4.63 17.82
N GLN A 53 -0.41 -4.63 18.98
CA GLN A 53 -0.56 -5.83 19.83
C GLN A 53 -1.30 -6.99 19.16
N ASN A 54 -2.08 -6.73 18.11
CA ASN A 54 -2.78 -7.76 17.33
C ASN A 54 -1.92 -8.39 16.21
N GLY A 55 -0.63 -8.02 16.13
CA GLY A 55 0.32 -8.49 15.12
C GLY A 55 0.26 -7.73 13.79
N ALA A 56 -0.55 -6.69 13.67
CA ALA A 56 -0.53 -5.78 12.52
C ALA A 56 0.71 -4.87 12.56
N ILE A 57 1.23 -4.56 11.37
CA ILE A 57 2.31 -3.61 11.17
C ILE A 57 1.82 -2.54 10.21
N GLU A 58 2.00 -1.28 10.57
CA GLU A 58 1.70 -0.13 9.72
C GLU A 58 3.01 0.59 9.38
N ALA A 59 3.23 0.83 8.08
CA ALA A 59 4.28 1.71 7.60
C ALA A 59 3.63 2.99 7.07
N LYS A 60 4.08 4.13 7.58
CA LYS A 60 3.49 5.45 7.32
C LYS A 60 4.60 6.47 7.06
N VAL A 61 4.32 7.47 6.21
CA VAL A 61 5.27 8.53 5.84
C VAL A 61 4.61 9.90 5.77
N GLN A 62 4.75 10.75 6.77
CA GLN A 62 4.13 12.08 6.72
C GLN A 62 5.10 13.10 6.12
N ALA A 63 4.64 13.92 5.18
CA ALA A 63 5.39 15.07 4.68
C ALA A 63 5.01 16.33 5.47
N THR A 64 6.00 17.04 5.99
CA THR A 64 5.87 18.35 6.64
C THR A 64 7.05 19.24 6.23
N GLY A 65 7.27 20.36 6.94
CA GLY A 65 8.31 21.33 6.63
C GLY A 65 7.78 22.47 5.77
N TYR A 66 8.64 23.02 4.92
CA TYR A 66 8.30 24.10 4.01
C TYR A 66 7.91 23.56 2.63
N MET A 67 7.00 24.24 1.94
CA MET A 67 6.73 23.97 0.53
C MET A 67 7.84 24.53 -0.35
N THR A 68 8.11 23.88 -1.49
CA THR A 68 8.86 24.53 -2.56
C THR A 68 7.99 25.64 -3.17
N SER A 69 8.60 26.79 -3.48
CA SER A 69 7.88 27.92 -4.09
C SER A 69 8.59 28.42 -5.34
N SER A 70 7.84 29.15 -6.16
CA SER A 70 8.36 29.94 -7.28
C SER A 70 7.85 31.38 -7.20
N PHE A 71 8.44 32.26 -8.00
CA PHE A 71 7.97 33.64 -8.11
C PHE A 71 6.62 33.67 -8.84
N LEU A 72 5.61 34.32 -8.24
CA LEU A 72 4.30 34.48 -8.87
C LEU A 72 4.39 35.48 -10.02
N TYR A 73 4.17 35.00 -11.24
CA TYR A 73 4.20 35.81 -12.45
C TYR A 73 3.24 35.25 -13.52
N GLY A 74 2.69 36.13 -14.36
CA GLY A 74 1.90 35.76 -15.52
C GLY A 74 0.72 34.81 -15.20
N ASP A 75 0.71 33.66 -15.87
CA ASP A 75 -0.25 32.57 -15.75
C ASP A 75 0.07 31.61 -14.59
N GLY A 76 0.90 32.00 -13.62
CA GLY A 76 1.35 31.12 -12.53
C GLY A 76 0.23 30.43 -11.74
N LEU A 77 -0.98 30.99 -11.70
CA LEU A 77 -2.14 30.40 -11.03
C LEU A 77 -2.67 29.12 -11.72
N ASP A 78 -2.27 28.84 -12.96
CA ASP A 78 -2.56 27.57 -13.62
C ASP A 78 -1.70 26.41 -13.06
N TYR A 79 -0.65 26.73 -12.29
CA TYR A 79 0.34 25.79 -11.76
C TYR A 79 0.41 25.75 -10.22
N GLY A 80 -0.50 26.44 -9.53
CA GLY A 80 -0.50 26.51 -8.07
C GLY A 80 -1.35 27.65 -7.51
N ASN A 81 -1.22 27.87 -6.20
CA ASN A 81 -1.93 28.95 -5.52
C ASN A 81 -0.97 30.04 -5.04
N ARG A 82 -1.40 31.30 -5.06
CA ARG A 82 -0.67 32.40 -4.42
C ARG A 82 -0.67 32.20 -2.90
N VAL A 83 0.51 32.19 -2.29
CA VAL A 83 0.69 32.01 -0.84
C VAL A 83 1.41 33.19 -0.17
N GLY A 84 1.73 34.23 -0.94
CA GLY A 84 2.36 35.47 -0.48
C GLY A 84 2.40 36.53 -1.59
N ASP A 85 2.94 37.71 -1.30
CA ASP A 85 2.87 38.86 -2.21
C ASP A 85 3.43 38.57 -3.61
N HIS A 86 4.52 37.81 -3.69
CA HIS A 86 5.15 37.40 -4.95
C HIS A 86 5.48 35.90 -4.97
N THR A 87 4.72 35.10 -4.22
CA THR A 87 5.06 33.69 -3.94
C THR A 87 3.96 32.77 -4.41
N LEU A 88 4.30 31.87 -5.34
CA LEU A 88 3.45 30.79 -5.81
C LEU A 88 3.83 29.49 -5.09
N GLY A 89 2.85 28.82 -4.47
CA GLY A 89 2.98 27.44 -4.01
C GLY A 89 2.67 26.49 -5.15
N THR A 90 3.69 25.83 -5.69
CA THR A 90 3.58 25.03 -6.92
C THR A 90 2.95 23.65 -6.67
N VAL A 91 2.09 23.23 -7.59
CA VAL A 91 1.48 21.90 -7.55
C VAL A 91 2.54 20.81 -7.77
N HIS A 92 2.49 19.75 -6.97
CA HIS A 92 3.38 18.59 -7.07
C HIS A 92 2.73 17.34 -6.47
N THR A 93 3.30 16.18 -6.77
CA THR A 93 2.89 14.88 -6.22
C THR A 93 3.96 14.32 -5.29
N HIS A 94 3.56 13.71 -4.18
CA HIS A 94 4.44 12.89 -3.35
C HIS A 94 4.25 11.41 -3.68
N SER A 95 5.31 10.74 -4.11
CA SER A 95 5.33 9.32 -4.40
C SER A 95 6.45 8.66 -3.61
N ILE A 96 6.10 7.65 -2.83
CA ILE A 96 7.02 6.92 -1.96
C ILE A 96 6.91 5.45 -2.28
N ASN A 97 8.03 4.73 -2.35
CA ASN A 97 8.03 3.30 -2.60
C ASN A 97 8.63 2.50 -1.44
N TYR A 98 7.91 1.49 -0.96
CA TYR A 98 8.40 0.52 0.02
C TYR A 98 8.68 -0.82 -0.63
N LYS A 99 9.74 -1.49 -0.17
CA LYS A 99 10.00 -2.91 -0.41
C LYS A 99 9.51 -3.69 0.82
N VAL A 100 8.55 -4.60 0.66
CA VAL A 100 8.09 -5.48 1.76
C VAL A 100 8.34 -6.94 1.39
N ASP A 101 9.28 -7.58 2.06
CA ASP A 101 9.66 -8.98 1.82
C ASP A 101 9.01 -9.85 2.92
N LEU A 102 7.86 -10.47 2.60
CA LEU A 102 7.07 -11.23 3.58
C LEU A 102 7.29 -12.73 3.41
N ASP A 103 7.72 -13.39 4.50
CA ASP A 103 7.85 -14.84 4.61
C ASP A 103 6.76 -15.42 5.54
N VAL A 104 5.52 -15.48 5.05
CA VAL A 104 4.37 -15.90 5.85
C VAL A 104 4.41 -17.41 6.08
N GLY A 105 4.79 -17.82 7.29
CA GLY A 105 4.88 -19.25 7.64
C GLY A 105 5.94 -20.00 6.83
N GLY A 106 6.98 -19.29 6.36
CA GLY A 106 8.06 -19.78 5.53
C GLY A 106 8.15 -19.02 4.19
N MET A 107 9.21 -19.32 3.41
CA MET A 107 9.56 -18.60 2.17
C MET A 107 8.67 -18.94 0.96
N THR A 108 7.72 -19.87 1.10
CA THR A 108 6.83 -20.27 0.00
C THR A 108 5.44 -19.74 0.26
N ASN A 109 5.07 -18.68 -0.46
CA ASN A 109 3.79 -18.00 -0.30
C ASN A 109 3.02 -17.93 -1.62
N THR A 110 1.70 -17.89 -1.51
CA THR A 110 0.78 -17.68 -2.64
C THR A 110 0.01 -16.39 -2.40
N LEU A 111 -0.06 -15.52 -3.41
CA LEU A 111 -0.89 -14.33 -3.32
C LEU A 111 -2.34 -14.67 -3.64
N VAL A 112 -3.24 -14.31 -2.74
CA VAL A 112 -4.67 -14.58 -2.84
C VAL A 112 -5.44 -13.27 -2.72
N ALA A 113 -6.41 -13.10 -3.62
CA ALA A 113 -7.40 -12.06 -3.60
C ALA A 113 -8.75 -12.63 -3.14
N HIS A 114 -9.30 -12.05 -2.10
CA HIS A 114 -10.67 -12.23 -1.66
C HIS A 114 -11.47 -10.96 -1.94
N ASP A 115 -12.69 -11.14 -2.40
CA ASP A 115 -13.64 -10.05 -2.58
C ASP A 115 -15.07 -10.52 -2.29
N MET A 116 -16.05 -9.64 -2.48
CA MET A 116 -17.47 -9.97 -2.35
C MET A 116 -18.23 -9.66 -3.63
N ALA A 117 -19.17 -10.56 -3.93
CA ALA A 117 -20.20 -10.39 -4.94
C ALA A 117 -21.57 -10.68 -4.32
N PHE A 118 -22.63 -10.29 -5.01
CA PHE A 118 -23.98 -10.74 -4.69
C PHE A 118 -24.42 -11.78 -5.71
N GLU A 119 -25.07 -12.85 -5.25
CA GLU A 119 -25.77 -13.82 -6.09
C GLU A 119 -27.27 -13.75 -5.79
N SER A 120 -28.09 -13.65 -6.84
CA SER A 120 -29.54 -13.77 -6.69
C SER A 120 -29.90 -15.24 -6.53
N VAL A 121 -30.47 -15.60 -5.39
CA VAL A 121 -30.88 -16.99 -5.08
C VAL A 121 -32.33 -17.00 -4.60
N GLN A 122 -33.05 -18.09 -4.85
CA GLN A 122 -34.37 -18.27 -4.25
C GLN A 122 -34.25 -18.41 -2.73
N ALA A 123 -35.18 -17.82 -1.99
CA ALA A 123 -35.22 -17.95 -0.54
C ALA A 123 -35.53 -19.41 -0.17
N PRO A 124 -34.67 -20.11 0.61
CA PRO A 124 -34.89 -21.52 0.95
C PRO A 124 -36.21 -21.80 1.66
N TRP A 125 -36.79 -20.80 2.34
CA TRP A 125 -38.06 -20.88 3.05
C TRP A 125 -39.25 -20.28 2.29
N SER A 126 -39.03 -19.67 1.12
CA SER A 126 -40.09 -19.10 0.29
C SER A 126 -39.69 -19.11 -1.18
N PRO A 127 -40.01 -20.20 -1.91
CA PRO A 127 -39.59 -20.38 -3.31
C PRO A 127 -40.05 -19.28 -4.27
N GLU A 128 -41.11 -18.54 -3.92
CA GLU A 128 -41.64 -17.42 -4.70
C GLU A 128 -40.77 -16.16 -4.66
N HIS A 129 -39.87 -16.04 -3.68
CA HIS A 129 -39.06 -14.85 -3.46
C HIS A 129 -37.58 -15.09 -3.76
N GLN A 130 -36.91 -14.05 -4.29
CA GLN A 130 -35.46 -14.02 -4.46
C GLN A 130 -34.79 -13.15 -3.39
N ILE A 131 -33.58 -13.53 -2.99
CA ILE A 131 -32.72 -12.77 -2.09
C ILE A 131 -31.36 -12.52 -2.75
N GLN A 132 -30.81 -11.33 -2.50
CA GLN A 132 -29.43 -11.00 -2.87
C GLN A 132 -28.50 -11.52 -1.78
N ARG A 133 -27.88 -12.68 -2.02
CA ARG A 133 -27.01 -13.32 -1.06
C ARG A 133 -25.56 -12.84 -1.26
N PRO A 134 -24.90 -12.28 -0.23
CA PRO A 134 -23.49 -11.96 -0.32
C PRO A 134 -22.67 -13.25 -0.40
N ARG A 135 -21.71 -13.28 -1.33
CA ARG A 135 -20.81 -14.40 -1.57
C ARG A 135 -19.36 -13.93 -1.58
N LEU A 136 -18.51 -14.66 -0.87
CA LEU A 136 -17.07 -14.50 -0.93
C LEU A 136 -16.54 -15.03 -2.27
N THR A 137 -15.79 -14.21 -2.99
CA THR A 137 -15.01 -14.63 -4.16
C THR A 137 -13.56 -14.84 -3.76
N LYS A 138 -12.92 -15.84 -4.34
CA LYS A 138 -11.51 -16.17 -4.09
C LYS A 138 -10.80 -16.39 -5.41
N THR A 139 -9.71 -15.65 -5.62
CA THR A 139 -8.87 -15.75 -6.81
C THR A 139 -7.42 -15.87 -6.38
N VAL A 140 -6.72 -16.85 -6.94
CA VAL A 140 -5.27 -16.98 -6.79
C VAL A 140 -4.60 -16.15 -7.88
N LEU A 141 -3.68 -15.27 -7.50
CA LEU A 141 -2.90 -14.46 -8.42
C LEU A 141 -1.59 -15.21 -8.66
N ASP A 142 -1.54 -16.00 -9.72
CA ASP A 142 -0.49 -16.97 -10.02
C ASP A 142 0.58 -16.44 -11.00
N THR A 143 0.52 -15.17 -11.38
CA THR A 143 1.55 -14.51 -12.19
C THR A 143 1.81 -13.12 -11.65
N GLU A 144 3.01 -12.60 -11.88
CA GLU A 144 3.38 -11.24 -11.50
C GLU A 144 2.48 -10.20 -12.20
N ASP A 145 2.04 -10.46 -13.45
CA ASP A 145 1.09 -9.60 -14.18
C ASP A 145 -0.26 -9.48 -13.48
N LYS A 146 -0.82 -10.60 -13.01
CA LYS A 146 -2.08 -10.62 -12.25
C LYS A 146 -1.93 -9.96 -10.87
N ALA A 147 -0.70 -9.84 -10.39
CA ALA A 147 -0.36 -9.27 -9.11
C ALA A 147 0.22 -7.85 -9.19
N ALA A 148 0.17 -7.23 -10.38
CA ALA A 148 0.57 -5.86 -10.63
C ALA A 148 -0.66 -4.96 -10.82
N PHE A 149 -1.02 -4.21 -9.78
CA PHE A 149 -2.16 -3.31 -9.76
C PHE A 149 -1.71 -1.88 -10.09
N ARG A 150 -2.09 -1.39 -11.27
CA ARG A 150 -1.81 -0.01 -11.69
C ARG A 150 -2.57 1.01 -10.83
N LEU A 151 -2.12 2.27 -10.85
CA LEU A 151 -2.73 3.39 -10.12
C LEU A 151 -4.25 3.53 -10.31
N HIS A 152 -4.79 3.24 -11.49
CA HIS A 152 -6.23 3.40 -11.75
C HIS A 152 -7.00 2.09 -11.78
N SER A 153 -6.31 0.97 -11.53
CA SER A 153 -6.95 -0.33 -11.49
C SER A 153 -7.75 -0.53 -10.19
N ASN A 154 -8.85 -1.28 -10.32
CA ASN A 154 -9.56 -1.83 -9.17
C ASN A 154 -8.64 -2.81 -8.42
N MET A 155 -8.60 -2.68 -7.10
CA MET A 155 -7.87 -3.58 -6.22
C MET A 155 -8.87 -4.42 -5.44
N PRO A 156 -8.66 -5.74 -5.30
CA PRO A 156 -9.48 -6.58 -4.44
C PRO A 156 -9.51 -6.04 -3.01
N ARG A 157 -10.68 -6.13 -2.35
CA ARG A 157 -10.83 -5.65 -0.97
C ARG A 157 -9.88 -6.34 0.01
N TYR A 158 -9.60 -7.62 -0.20
CA TYR A 158 -8.71 -8.42 0.64
C TYR A 158 -7.62 -9.08 -0.20
N ILE A 159 -6.40 -8.54 -0.15
CA ILE A 159 -5.22 -9.14 -0.78
C ILE A 159 -4.23 -9.57 0.29
N TYR A 160 -3.78 -10.82 0.24
CA TYR A 160 -2.94 -11.38 1.29
C TYR A 160 -2.00 -12.46 0.77
N PHE A 161 -0.85 -12.60 1.42
CA PHE A 161 0.03 -13.74 1.23
C PHE A 161 -0.45 -14.90 2.07
N ALA A 162 -0.69 -16.04 1.44
CA ALA A 162 -1.08 -17.29 2.06
C ALA A 162 0.13 -18.22 2.19
N ALA A 163 0.34 -18.77 3.38
CA ALA A 163 1.27 -19.84 3.64
C ALA A 163 0.73 -21.19 3.13
N ASN A 164 1.64 -22.15 2.93
CA ASN A 164 1.26 -23.55 2.73
C ASN A 164 0.67 -24.18 4.00
N SER A 165 1.03 -23.65 5.18
CA SER A 165 0.49 -24.12 6.46
C SER A 165 -0.92 -23.59 6.72
N LYS A 166 -1.73 -24.44 7.35
CA LYS A 166 -3.11 -24.11 7.77
C LYS A 166 -3.16 -23.75 9.25
N ASN A 167 -4.11 -22.90 9.62
CA ASN A 167 -4.46 -22.67 11.02
C ASN A 167 -5.28 -23.86 11.58
N LYS A 168 -5.62 -23.80 12.87
CA LYS A 168 -6.42 -24.83 13.56
C LYS A 168 -7.76 -25.16 12.86
N TRP A 169 -8.28 -24.23 12.07
CA TRP A 169 -9.58 -24.33 11.39
C TRP A 169 -9.46 -24.73 9.91
N GLY A 170 -8.26 -25.09 9.45
CA GLY A 170 -8.04 -25.54 8.08
C GLY A 170 -7.90 -24.44 7.03
N HIS A 171 -7.94 -23.16 7.41
CA HIS A 171 -7.66 -22.04 6.51
C HIS A 171 -6.16 -21.79 6.39
N GLN A 172 -5.68 -21.43 5.20
CA GLN A 172 -4.29 -21.04 5.01
C GLN A 172 -3.96 -19.84 5.92
N ARG A 173 -2.85 -19.93 6.65
CA ARG A 173 -2.33 -18.79 7.43
C ARG A 173 -1.97 -17.69 6.46
N GLY A 174 -2.21 -16.42 6.81
CA GLY A 174 -1.94 -15.34 5.89
C GLY A 174 -1.62 -14.02 6.54
N TYR A 175 -0.98 -13.14 5.77
CA TYR A 175 -0.75 -11.75 6.14
C TYR A 175 -1.32 -10.84 5.06
N ARG A 176 -2.28 -9.98 5.44
CA ARG A 176 -2.98 -9.09 4.53
C ARG A 176 -2.18 -7.82 4.30
N ILE A 177 -2.23 -7.33 3.07
CA ILE A 177 -1.75 -6.00 2.71
C ILE A 177 -2.98 -5.11 2.53
N GLN A 178 -2.93 -3.95 3.19
CA GLN A 178 -3.92 -2.91 3.02
C GLN A 178 -3.19 -1.60 2.74
N ILE A 179 -3.53 -0.97 1.62
CA ILE A 179 -2.86 0.22 1.14
C ILE A 179 -3.78 1.41 1.39
N VAL A 180 -3.23 2.43 2.03
CA VAL A 180 -3.88 3.73 2.23
C VAL A 180 -3.04 4.74 1.48
N SER A 181 -3.57 5.25 0.37
CA SER A 181 -2.85 6.14 -0.53
C SER A 181 -3.83 7.00 -1.30
N PHE A 182 -3.47 8.27 -1.52
CA PHE A 182 -4.22 9.26 -2.28
C PHE A 182 -3.33 9.87 -3.36
N THR A 183 -2.63 9.01 -4.10
CA THR A 183 -1.71 9.42 -5.15
C THR A 183 -2.42 10.23 -6.25
N GLY A 184 -1.71 11.24 -6.75
CA GLY A 184 -2.06 11.91 -8.00
C GLY A 184 -1.72 11.05 -9.22
N GLU A 185 -1.84 11.66 -10.38
CA GLU A 185 -1.41 11.05 -11.65
C GLU A 185 0.10 10.82 -11.67
N HIS A 186 0.51 9.69 -12.24
CA HIS A 186 1.92 9.40 -12.48
C HIS A 186 2.40 10.10 -13.76
N LEU A 187 3.72 10.29 -13.87
CA LEU A 187 4.32 10.84 -15.09
C LEU A 187 3.90 10.00 -16.32
N PRO A 188 3.52 10.62 -17.46
CA PRO A 188 3.12 9.87 -18.64
C PRO A 188 4.22 8.92 -19.11
N GLU A 189 3.86 7.68 -19.47
CA GLU A 189 4.81 6.65 -19.93
C GLU A 189 5.54 7.05 -21.24
N ALA A 190 5.02 8.05 -21.97
CA ALA A 190 5.68 8.64 -23.13
C ALA A 190 6.91 9.49 -22.76
N SER A 191 7.00 9.96 -21.51
CA SER A 191 8.18 10.69 -21.03
C SER A 191 9.36 9.74 -20.89
N LEU A 192 10.51 10.14 -21.45
CA LEU A 192 11.74 9.35 -21.36
C LEU A 192 12.24 9.21 -19.91
N MET A 193 11.94 10.18 -19.04
CA MET A 193 12.33 10.18 -17.62
C MET A 193 11.51 9.19 -16.78
N GLU A 194 10.32 8.82 -17.24
CA GLU A 194 9.38 8.01 -16.47
C GLU A 194 9.99 6.66 -16.07
N ARG A 195 10.87 6.10 -16.92
CA ARG A 195 11.50 4.79 -16.71
C ARG A 195 12.29 4.73 -15.39
N ALA A 196 12.86 5.85 -14.96
CA ALA A 196 13.61 5.98 -13.71
C ALA A 196 12.73 5.83 -12.44
N ILE A 197 11.43 6.05 -12.58
CA ILE A 197 10.42 6.01 -11.50
C ILE A 197 9.23 5.12 -11.86
N SER A 198 9.45 4.11 -12.70
CA SER A 198 8.41 3.21 -13.23
C SER A 198 7.62 2.44 -12.16
N TRP A 199 8.13 2.35 -10.93
CA TRP A 199 7.39 1.85 -9.78
C TRP A 199 6.15 2.70 -9.45
N GLY A 200 6.16 3.99 -9.79
CA GLY A 200 5.05 4.92 -9.58
C GLY A 200 3.80 4.59 -10.42
N ARG A 201 3.90 3.74 -11.44
CA ARG A 201 2.74 3.26 -12.21
C ARG A 201 1.78 2.39 -11.39
N TYR A 202 2.24 1.83 -10.27
CA TYR A 202 1.56 0.78 -9.53
C TYR A 202 1.19 1.21 -8.11
N LYS A 203 -0.04 0.89 -7.68
CA LYS A 203 -0.40 0.94 -6.25
C LYS A 203 0.29 -0.17 -5.48
N LEU A 204 0.29 -1.34 -6.11
CA LEU A 204 0.80 -2.58 -5.59
C LEU A 204 1.37 -3.39 -6.72
N ALA A 205 2.57 -3.90 -6.52
CA ALA A 205 3.06 -4.95 -7.37
C ALA A 205 3.81 -6.01 -6.58
N VAL A 206 3.65 -7.24 -7.01
CA VAL A 206 4.17 -8.40 -6.32
C VAL A 206 5.08 -9.17 -7.25
N THR A 207 6.35 -9.28 -6.86
CA THR A 207 7.37 -9.95 -7.65
C THR A 207 8.04 -11.07 -6.89
N LYS A 208 8.60 -12.02 -7.63
CA LYS A 208 9.54 -13.00 -7.10
C LYS A 208 10.77 -12.28 -6.56
N ARG A 209 11.16 -12.56 -5.32
CA ARG A 209 12.40 -12.05 -4.73
C ARG A 209 13.61 -12.63 -5.47
N LYS A 210 14.54 -11.75 -5.85
CA LYS A 210 15.83 -12.08 -6.49
C LYS A 210 16.94 -11.27 -5.85
N GLU A 211 18.11 -11.87 -5.63
CA GLU A 211 19.25 -11.15 -5.04
C GLU A 211 19.75 -10.06 -5.98
N GLU A 212 19.58 -10.26 -7.29
CA GLU A 212 19.92 -9.31 -8.34
C GLU A 212 18.91 -8.15 -8.47
N GLU A 213 17.79 -8.21 -7.74
CA GLU A 213 16.77 -7.15 -7.66
C GLU A 213 16.64 -6.60 -6.21
N PRO A 214 17.72 -6.04 -5.63
CA PRO A 214 17.73 -5.61 -4.24
C PRO A 214 16.87 -4.36 -4.01
N THR A 215 16.80 -3.47 -5.01
CA THR A 215 16.12 -2.16 -4.94
C THR A 215 15.25 -1.93 -6.17
N SER A 216 14.26 -1.04 -6.04
CA SER A 216 13.39 -0.59 -7.14
C SER A 216 13.83 0.74 -7.77
N SER A 217 14.90 1.34 -7.24
CA SER A 217 15.51 2.58 -7.69
C SER A 217 17.01 2.58 -7.43
N SER A 218 17.71 3.59 -7.92
CA SER A 218 19.15 3.81 -7.72
C SER A 218 19.41 5.29 -7.43
N ILE A 219 20.43 5.58 -6.61
CA ILE A 219 20.88 6.94 -6.35
C ILE A 219 21.31 7.67 -7.64
N TYR A 220 21.74 6.93 -8.66
CA TYR A 220 22.19 7.48 -9.94
C TYR A 220 21.04 7.86 -10.88
N ASN A 221 19.84 7.32 -10.66
CA ASN A 221 18.66 7.61 -11.49
C ASN A 221 18.26 9.10 -11.44
N GLN A 222 18.59 9.81 -10.36
CA GLN A 222 18.24 11.23 -10.20
C GLN A 222 18.93 12.12 -11.24
N ASN A 223 20.19 11.83 -11.57
CA ASN A 223 21.01 12.66 -12.45
C ASN A 223 21.01 12.17 -13.91
N ASP A 224 20.62 10.92 -14.15
CA ASP A 224 20.35 10.40 -15.51
C ASP A 224 19.05 9.57 -15.53
N PRO A 225 17.88 10.23 -15.48
CA PRO A 225 16.60 9.54 -15.52
C PRO A 225 16.24 9.00 -16.92
N TRP A 226 16.93 9.45 -17.98
CA TRP A 226 16.70 9.00 -19.35
C TRP A 226 17.34 7.62 -19.60
N THR A 227 18.48 7.35 -18.95
CA THR A 227 19.17 6.06 -18.98
C THR A 227 19.29 5.48 -17.56
N PRO A 228 18.16 5.11 -16.93
CA PRO A 228 18.17 4.75 -15.51
C PRO A 228 19.00 3.48 -15.25
N THR A 229 19.84 3.53 -14.21
CA THR A 229 20.63 2.39 -13.72
C THR A 229 19.73 1.25 -13.26
N VAL A 230 18.64 1.58 -12.56
CA VAL A 230 17.61 0.62 -12.14
C VAL A 230 16.28 1.06 -12.73
N ARG A 231 15.65 0.15 -13.48
CA ARG A 231 14.25 0.28 -13.86
C ARG A 231 13.46 -0.57 -12.88
N GLY A 232 12.30 -0.10 -12.41
CA GLY A 232 11.41 -0.94 -11.61
C GLY A 232 11.19 -2.27 -12.33
N SER A 233 11.24 -3.39 -11.62
CA SER A 233 11.27 -4.76 -12.19
C SER A 233 10.10 -5.07 -13.14
N LEU A 234 9.05 -4.24 -13.14
CA LEU A 234 7.85 -4.36 -13.98
C LEU A 234 7.89 -3.50 -15.25
N ALA A 235 8.94 -2.71 -15.47
CA ALA A 235 9.05 -1.78 -16.61
C ALA A 235 9.33 -2.48 -17.96
N GLY A 236 9.71 -3.76 -17.95
CA GLY A 236 10.10 -4.53 -19.14
C GLY A 236 8.99 -5.34 -19.80
N GLY A 237 7.75 -5.28 -19.31
CA GLY A 237 6.70 -6.23 -19.67
C GLY A 237 6.97 -7.58 -19.01
N ILE A 238 6.01 -8.06 -18.22
CA ILE A 238 6.20 -9.31 -17.47
C ILE A 238 5.50 -10.44 -18.21
N ARG A 239 6.17 -11.58 -18.25
CA ARG A 239 5.64 -12.88 -18.68
C ARG A 239 6.23 -13.94 -17.78
N ARG A 240 5.84 -13.98 -16.50
CA ARG A 240 6.33 -15.04 -15.59
C ARG A 240 5.19 -15.59 -14.75
N LEU A 241 4.93 -16.88 -14.96
CA LEU A 241 4.05 -17.72 -14.14
C LEU A 241 4.77 -18.11 -12.85
N TRP A 242 4.03 -18.12 -11.74
CA TRP A 242 4.38 -18.87 -10.54
C TRP A 242 3.89 -20.31 -10.75
N PRO A 243 4.77 -21.29 -11.02
CA PRO A 243 4.33 -22.67 -11.22
C PRO A 243 3.79 -23.23 -9.91
N ARG A 244 2.64 -23.89 -9.94
CA ARG A 244 2.01 -24.55 -8.78
C ARG A 244 2.87 -25.66 -8.12
N CYS A 245 3.99 -26.04 -8.72
CA CYS A 245 4.78 -27.22 -8.32
C CYS A 245 6.28 -26.96 -8.03
N CYS A 246 6.75 -25.71 -7.98
CA CYS A 246 8.15 -25.42 -7.61
C CYS A 246 8.25 -24.80 -6.21
N PRO A 247 9.02 -25.40 -5.28
CA PRO A 247 9.26 -24.82 -3.96
C PRO A 247 10.36 -23.78 -4.07
N GLN A 248 10.05 -22.53 -4.43
CA GLN A 248 11.04 -21.45 -4.48
C GLN A 248 10.37 -20.10 -4.77
N THR A 249 10.16 -19.26 -3.75
CA THR A 249 10.96 -18.03 -3.45
C THR A 249 10.17 -16.98 -2.66
N PRO A 250 10.86 -16.13 -1.88
CA PRO A 250 10.25 -15.01 -1.15
C PRO A 250 9.53 -14.07 -2.10
N VAL A 251 8.60 -13.29 -1.55
CA VAL A 251 7.77 -12.39 -2.34
C VAL A 251 8.01 -10.95 -1.92
N THR A 252 8.50 -10.16 -2.87
CA THR A 252 8.74 -8.74 -2.66
C THR A 252 7.55 -7.92 -3.13
N LEU A 253 7.08 -7.09 -2.23
CA LEU A 253 6.02 -6.11 -2.43
C LEU A 253 6.62 -4.76 -2.78
N LEU A 254 6.08 -4.10 -3.80
CA LEU A 254 6.24 -2.66 -4.02
C LEU A 254 4.94 -1.98 -3.63
N VAL A 255 4.98 -1.17 -2.57
CA VAL A 255 3.81 -0.39 -2.10
C VAL A 255 4.10 1.08 -2.26
N CYS A 256 3.16 1.80 -2.88
CA CYS A 256 3.15 3.26 -2.91
C CYS A 256 2.13 3.86 -1.94
N PRO A 257 2.44 4.06 -0.64
CA PRO A 257 1.59 4.86 0.22
C PRO A 257 1.95 6.34 0.07
N VAL A 258 0.93 7.16 -0.13
CA VAL A 258 1.02 8.62 -0.03
C VAL A 258 0.37 9.02 1.28
N CYS A 259 1.04 9.83 2.10
CA CYS A 259 0.36 10.51 3.19
C CYS A 259 -0.07 11.91 2.77
N GLY A 260 -1.30 12.27 3.15
CA GLY A 260 -1.67 13.66 3.31
C GLY A 260 -0.81 14.34 4.38
N PRO A 261 -0.54 15.62 4.18
CA PRO A 261 -1.42 16.64 4.72
C PRO A 261 -2.26 17.24 3.61
N LYS A 262 -3.56 17.42 3.89
CA LYS A 262 -4.35 18.45 3.22
C LYS A 262 -3.72 19.79 3.58
N TRP A 263 -2.75 20.26 2.79
CA TRP A 263 -2.60 21.69 2.60
C TRP A 263 -3.76 22.10 1.67
N MET A 264 -4.98 22.10 2.21
CA MET A 264 -6.09 22.82 1.59
C MET A 264 -5.77 24.29 1.80
N PHE A 265 -5.04 24.88 0.87
CA PHE A 265 -5.05 26.32 0.70
C PHE A 265 -6.38 26.63 0.00
N SER A 266 -7.37 27.04 0.80
CA SER A 266 -8.50 27.86 0.34
C SER A 266 -8.06 29.30 0.19
#